data_AF-A0A2D6LRV6-F1
#
_entry.id   AF-A0A2D6LRV6-F1
#
_cell.length_a   1.000
_cell.length_b   1.000
_cell.length_c   1.000
_cell.angle_alpha   90.00
_cell.angle_beta   90.00
_cell.angle_gamma   90.00
#
_symmetry.space_group_name_H-M   'P 1'
#
loop_
_entity.id
_entity.type
_entity.pdbx_description
1 polymer ?
#
loop_
_entity_poly.entity_id
_entity_poly.type
_entity_poly.pdbx_seq_one_letter_code
_entity_poly.pdbx_strand_id
1 'polypeptide(L)'
;MNPYESLEASNPGNGSAAEYEFIGELIKRFAPGNILVFSVGKDSNLWYSLNKAGNTLFLEDIRKWIKFTRKFSPEINVLKVSYSTRRKNWRKLLDNDHRLQMKLPDYIKNTVWDVVFVDGPRGYNDKVPGRMQSIYSASKLKAHHILVHDCDREVEKTYFEHYIGQPTTVIDKLFHKEMNLK
;
A
#
# COMPACT_ATOMS: atom_id res chain seq x y z
N MET A 1 -0.13 -14.01 22.46
CA MET A 1 0.30 -14.20 21.05
C MET A 1 0.66 -12.83 20.52
N ASN A 2 1.78 -12.70 19.83
CA ASN A 2 2.20 -11.43 19.22
C ASN A 2 1.08 -10.94 18.28
N PRO A 3 0.70 -9.64 18.26
CA PRO A 3 -0.31 -9.15 17.32
C PRO A 3 -0.01 -9.51 15.85
N TYR A 4 1.27 -9.60 15.48
CA TYR A 4 1.69 -9.96 14.12
C TYR A 4 1.45 -11.45 13.79
N GLU A 5 1.82 -12.36 14.69
CA GLU A 5 1.50 -13.80 14.57
C GLU A 5 -0.01 -14.05 14.56
N SER A 6 -0.76 -13.31 15.39
CA SER A 6 -2.22 -13.41 15.45
C SER A 6 -2.86 -12.96 14.13
N LEU A 7 -2.30 -11.93 13.50
CA LEU A 7 -2.76 -11.43 12.20
C LEU A 7 -2.44 -12.41 11.07
N GLU A 8 -1.24 -13.02 11.06
CA GLU A 8 -0.89 -14.09 10.12
C GLU A 8 -1.85 -15.28 10.26
N ALA A 9 -2.05 -15.78 11.48
CA ALA A 9 -2.94 -16.92 11.74
C ALA A 9 -4.39 -16.66 11.32
N SER A 10 -4.88 -15.43 11.49
CA SER A 10 -6.25 -15.04 11.11
C SER A 10 -6.38 -14.57 9.65
N ASN A 11 -5.27 -14.40 8.92
CA ASN A 11 -5.22 -13.93 7.54
C ASN A 11 -4.25 -14.74 6.66
N PRO A 12 -4.38 -16.08 6.61
CA PRO A 12 -3.38 -16.94 5.99
C PRO A 12 -3.14 -16.61 4.51
N GLY A 13 -1.88 -16.63 4.10
CA GLY A 13 -1.43 -16.38 2.73
C GLY A 13 -1.43 -14.91 2.28
N ASN A 14 -1.81 -13.97 3.15
CA ASN A 14 -1.70 -12.53 2.86
C ASN A 14 -0.29 -12.06 3.19
N GLY A 15 0.02 -11.79 4.45
CA GLY A 15 1.39 -11.48 4.92
C GLY A 15 1.84 -12.43 6.03
N SER A 16 3.16 -12.62 6.14
CA SER A 16 3.81 -13.34 7.24
C SER A 16 3.90 -12.48 8.50
N ALA A 17 4.11 -13.09 9.67
CA ALA A 17 4.36 -12.34 10.90
C ALA A 17 5.57 -11.38 10.76
N ALA A 18 6.62 -11.78 10.04
CA ALA A 18 7.80 -10.94 9.79
C ALA A 18 7.47 -9.73 8.91
N GLU A 19 6.65 -9.91 7.86
CA GLU A 19 6.16 -8.81 7.03
C GLU A 19 5.33 -7.83 7.86
N TYR A 20 4.38 -8.33 8.67
CA TYR A 20 3.54 -7.48 9.50
C TYR A 20 4.33 -6.76 10.59
N GLU A 21 5.29 -7.44 11.21
CA GLU A 21 6.16 -6.86 12.23
C GLU A 21 6.99 -5.72 11.65
N PHE A 22 7.63 -5.92 10.50
CA PHE A 22 8.42 -4.88 9.85
C PHE A 22 7.58 -3.63 9.52
N ILE A 23 6.41 -3.81 8.92
CA ILE A 23 5.48 -2.70 8.61
C ILE A 23 5.02 -2.02 9.90
N GLY A 24 4.65 -2.81 10.91
CA GLY A 24 4.12 -2.32 12.17
C GLY A 24 5.15 -1.52 12.97
N GLU A 25 6.38 -2.02 13.11
CA GLU A 25 7.47 -1.31 13.79
C GLU A 25 7.85 -0.03 13.04
N LEU A 26 7.82 -0.05 11.70
CA LEU A 26 8.03 1.17 10.92
C LEU A 26 6.93 2.20 11.17
N ILE A 27 5.65 1.81 11.17
CA ILE A 27 4.53 2.71 11.48
C ILE A 27 4.66 3.27 12.91
N LYS A 28 4.96 2.42 13.90
CA LYS A 28 5.15 2.83 15.31
C LYS A 28 6.24 3.89 15.45
N ARG A 29 7.36 3.75 14.70
CA ARG A 29 8.48 4.69 14.72
C ARG A 29 8.07 6.12 14.34
N PHE A 30 7.08 6.26 13.46
CA PHE A 30 6.59 7.56 12.99
C PHE A 30 5.28 8.00 13.66
N ALA A 31 4.74 7.20 14.59
CA ALA A 31 3.47 7.53 15.23
C ALA A 31 3.60 8.66 16.28
N PRO A 32 2.66 9.62 16.33
CA PRO A 32 1.63 9.89 15.33
C PRO A 32 2.21 10.56 14.08
N GLY A 33 1.92 10.02 12.90
CA GLY A 33 2.47 10.48 11.62
C GLY A 33 1.49 10.35 10.46
N ASN A 34 1.98 10.62 9.25
CA ASN A 34 1.24 10.52 7.99
C ASN A 34 1.49 9.16 7.33
N ILE A 35 0.48 8.29 7.36
CA ILE A 35 0.53 6.93 6.81
C ILE A 35 -0.52 6.79 5.70
N LEU A 36 -0.09 6.42 4.50
CA LEU A 36 -0.95 6.15 3.35
C LEU A 36 -0.92 4.66 3.00
N VAL A 37 -2.08 4.01 2.97
CA VAL A 37 -2.19 2.59 2.65
C VAL A 37 -3.08 2.38 1.43
N PHE A 38 -2.60 1.65 0.43
CA PHE A 38 -3.42 1.23 -0.71
C PHE A 38 -4.04 -0.14 -0.44
N SER A 39 -5.37 -0.14 -0.51
CA SER A 39 -6.36 -1.12 -0.03
C SER A 39 -6.67 -1.04 1.46
N VAL A 40 -7.91 -1.40 1.79
CA VAL A 40 -8.28 -1.85 3.15
C VAL A 40 -8.26 -3.38 3.20
N GLY A 41 -8.15 -3.93 4.40
CA GLY A 41 -7.97 -5.35 4.68
C GLY A 41 -8.18 -5.68 6.16
N LYS A 42 -7.87 -6.92 6.55
CA LYS A 42 -7.95 -7.36 7.97
C LYS A 42 -6.90 -6.69 8.86
N ASP A 43 -5.80 -6.28 8.25
CA ASP A 43 -4.64 -5.59 8.83
C ASP A 43 -4.89 -4.09 9.06
N SER A 44 -5.92 -3.50 8.46
CA SER A 44 -6.17 -2.05 8.54
C SER A 44 -6.37 -1.55 9.97
N ASN A 45 -7.02 -2.32 10.83
CA ASN A 45 -7.18 -1.98 12.25
C ASN A 45 -5.84 -1.97 12.99
N LEU A 46 -4.89 -2.83 12.61
CA LEU A 46 -3.55 -2.83 13.19
C LEU A 46 -2.82 -1.55 12.79
N TRP A 47 -2.78 -1.21 11.49
CA TRP A 47 -2.14 0.01 11.01
C TRP A 47 -2.73 1.29 11.62
N TYR A 48 -4.06 1.36 11.72
CA TYR A 48 -4.73 2.47 12.40
C TYR A 48 -4.36 2.56 13.88
N SER A 49 -4.38 1.42 14.60
CA SER A 49 -4.12 1.40 16.05
C SER A 49 -2.67 1.74 16.38
N LEU A 50 -1.71 1.32 15.55
CA LEU A 50 -0.29 1.63 15.73
C LEU A 50 0.02 3.11 15.50
N ASN A 51 -0.74 3.79 14.64
CA ASN A 51 -0.62 5.22 14.37
C ASN A 51 -1.74 6.03 15.05
N LYS A 52 -2.14 5.64 16.27
CA LYS A 52 -3.23 6.31 16.99
C LYS A 52 -2.94 7.82 17.13
N ALA A 53 -3.96 8.65 16.89
CA ALA A 53 -3.89 10.12 16.83
C ALA A 53 -3.06 10.70 15.66
N GLY A 54 -2.49 9.86 14.80
CA GLY A 54 -1.90 10.27 13.53
C GLY A 54 -2.91 10.30 12.38
N ASN A 55 -2.41 10.57 11.19
CA ASN A 55 -3.18 10.56 9.95
C ASN A 55 -2.93 9.25 9.19
N THR A 56 -3.79 8.26 9.40
CA THR A 56 -3.79 7.01 8.61
C THR A 56 -4.92 7.05 7.57
N LEU A 57 -4.55 7.13 6.28
CA LEU A 57 -5.49 7.18 5.16
C LEU A 57 -5.40 5.90 4.33
N PHE A 58 -6.56 5.29 4.06
CA PHE A 58 -6.68 4.11 3.21
C PHE A 58 -7.33 4.46 1.86
N LEU A 59 -6.80 3.90 0.77
CA LEU A 59 -7.32 4.07 -0.58
C LEU A 59 -7.90 2.76 -1.12
N GLU A 60 -9.21 2.73 -1.37
CA GLU A 60 -9.93 1.50 -1.78
C GLU A 60 -10.83 1.76 -3.00
N ASP A 61 -10.88 0.83 -3.96
CA ASP A 61 -11.71 0.98 -5.16
C ASP A 61 -13.07 0.28 -5.04
N ILE A 62 -13.14 -0.83 -4.31
CA ILE A 62 -14.32 -1.68 -4.23
C ILE A 62 -15.28 -1.15 -3.16
N ARG A 63 -16.43 -0.64 -3.64
CA ARG A 63 -17.49 -0.05 -2.79
C ARG A 63 -17.96 -0.98 -1.67
N LYS A 64 -17.93 -2.30 -1.87
CA LYS A 64 -18.33 -3.27 -0.84
C LYS A 64 -17.40 -3.21 0.37
N TRP A 65 -16.08 -3.14 0.16
CA TRP A 65 -15.10 -3.05 1.25
C TRP A 65 -15.16 -1.70 1.93
N ILE A 66 -15.32 -0.61 1.19
CA ILE A 66 -15.54 0.73 1.77
C ILE A 66 -16.76 0.74 2.70
N LYS A 67 -17.90 0.19 2.25
CA LYS A 67 -19.12 0.11 3.07
C LYS A 67 -18.91 -0.77 4.30
N PHE A 68 -18.20 -1.88 4.16
CA PHE A 68 -17.88 -2.78 5.26
C PHE A 68 -17.01 -2.06 6.30
N THR A 69 -15.89 -1.46 5.88
CA THR A 69 -14.98 -0.70 6.75
C THR A 69 -15.73 0.41 7.48
N ARG A 70 -16.51 1.24 6.78
CA ARG A 70 -17.29 2.32 7.42
C ARG A 70 -18.33 1.83 8.43
N LYS A 71 -18.81 0.59 8.30
CA LYS A 71 -19.79 -0.01 9.21
C LYS A 71 -19.14 -0.60 10.46
N PHE A 72 -18.00 -1.28 10.30
CA PHE A 72 -17.40 -2.07 11.37
C PHE A 72 -16.16 -1.43 12.02
N SER A 73 -15.53 -0.49 11.33
CA SER A 73 -14.37 0.30 11.77
C SER A 73 -14.55 1.75 11.31
N PRO A 74 -15.58 2.47 11.80
CA PRO A 74 -15.90 3.84 11.37
C PRO A 74 -14.76 4.85 11.59
N GLU A 75 -13.82 4.53 12.49
CA GLU A 75 -12.60 5.29 12.76
C GLU A 75 -11.56 5.21 11.63
N ILE A 76 -11.63 4.19 10.76
CA ILE A 76 -10.74 4.07 9.61
C ILE A 76 -11.14 5.09 8.53
N ASN A 77 -10.24 6.01 8.24
CA ASN A 77 -10.40 6.96 7.15
C ASN A 77 -10.13 6.29 5.80
N VAL A 78 -11.20 6.03 5.04
CA VAL A 78 -11.13 5.39 3.71
C VAL A 78 -11.65 6.31 2.61
N LEU A 79 -10.78 6.61 1.64
CA LEU A 79 -11.11 7.32 0.41
C LEU A 79 -11.35 6.33 -0.74
N LYS A 80 -12.44 6.56 -1.48
CA LYS A 80 -12.72 5.82 -2.70
C LYS A 80 -11.79 6.27 -3.83
N VAL A 81 -11.06 5.34 -4.43
CA VAL A 81 -10.29 5.55 -5.66
C VAL A 81 -10.82 4.70 -6.81
N SER A 82 -10.17 4.75 -7.98
CA SER A 82 -10.51 3.93 -9.14
C SER A 82 -9.26 3.60 -9.94
N TYR A 83 -9.19 2.35 -10.41
CA TYR A 83 -8.11 1.87 -11.25
C TYR A 83 -8.64 1.60 -12.66
N SER A 84 -7.97 2.15 -13.66
CA SER A 84 -8.33 2.06 -15.08
C SER A 84 -7.53 0.99 -15.82
N THR A 85 -6.45 0.47 -15.22
CA THR A 85 -5.58 -0.54 -15.86
C THR A 85 -6.07 -1.97 -15.61
N ARG A 86 -5.38 -2.93 -16.26
CA ARG A 86 -5.57 -4.37 -16.12
C ARG A 86 -4.21 -5.04 -16.03
N ARG A 87 -4.05 -6.00 -15.11
CA ARG A 87 -2.77 -6.68 -14.84
C ARG A 87 -2.15 -7.26 -16.10
N LYS A 88 -2.93 -7.90 -16.99
CA LYS A 88 -2.45 -8.44 -18.28
C LYS A 88 -1.69 -7.46 -19.18
N ASN A 89 -1.92 -6.15 -19.02
CA ASN A 89 -1.33 -5.11 -19.85
C ASN A 89 -0.05 -4.51 -19.24
N TRP A 90 0.45 -5.05 -18.12
CA TRP A 90 1.53 -4.44 -17.34
C TRP A 90 2.77 -4.10 -18.18
N ARG A 91 3.20 -4.98 -19.09
CA ARG A 91 4.35 -4.72 -19.99
C ARG A 91 4.12 -3.51 -20.89
N LYS A 92 2.90 -3.36 -21.43
CA LYS A 92 2.52 -2.24 -22.33
C LYS A 92 2.27 -0.93 -21.59
N LEU A 93 2.15 -0.98 -20.26
CA LEU A 93 1.88 0.17 -19.41
C LEU A 93 3.16 0.74 -18.79
N LEU A 94 4.28 0.00 -18.82
CA LEU A 94 5.58 0.50 -18.41
C LEU A 94 5.93 1.74 -19.26
N ASP A 95 6.48 2.77 -18.63
CA ASP A 95 6.78 4.09 -19.22
C ASP A 95 5.57 4.86 -19.79
N ASN A 96 4.34 4.41 -19.52
CA ASN A 96 3.13 5.12 -19.93
C ASN A 96 2.51 5.88 -18.74
N ASP A 97 3.24 6.90 -18.27
CA ASP A 97 2.90 7.75 -17.12
C ASP A 97 1.45 8.25 -17.17
N HIS A 98 0.98 8.72 -18.33
CA HIS A 98 -0.39 9.20 -18.50
C HIS A 98 -1.45 8.12 -18.21
N ARG A 99 -1.19 6.85 -18.55
CA ARG A 99 -2.10 5.74 -18.27
C ARG A 99 -1.96 5.19 -16.86
N LEU A 100 -0.82 5.41 -16.21
CA LEU A 100 -0.57 4.98 -14.84
C LEU A 100 -1.08 5.98 -13.81
N GLN A 101 -1.09 7.26 -14.13
CA GLN A 101 -1.49 8.35 -13.25
C GLN A 101 -2.91 8.13 -12.68
N MET A 102 -2.98 8.03 -11.36
CA MET A 102 -4.25 8.03 -10.63
C MET A 102 -4.74 9.46 -10.40
N LYS A 103 -6.07 9.62 -10.42
CA LYS A 103 -6.72 10.85 -9.94
C LYS A 103 -6.78 10.82 -8.42
N LEU A 104 -5.81 11.45 -7.77
CA LEU A 104 -5.76 11.64 -6.32
C LEU A 104 -6.11 13.09 -5.96
N PRO A 105 -6.78 13.36 -4.83
CA PRO A 105 -6.96 14.72 -4.32
C PRO A 105 -5.63 15.42 -4.01
N ASP A 106 -5.63 16.75 -4.06
CA ASP A 106 -4.42 17.55 -3.82
C ASP A 106 -3.85 17.36 -2.42
N TYR A 107 -4.69 17.16 -1.40
CA TYR A 107 -4.20 16.92 -0.04
C TYR A 107 -3.37 15.63 0.05
N ILE A 108 -3.61 14.61 -0.78
CA ILE A 108 -2.76 13.40 -0.81
C ILE A 108 -1.42 13.71 -1.47
N LYS A 109 -1.45 14.46 -2.58
CA LYS A 109 -0.25 14.84 -3.34
C LYS A 109 0.67 15.80 -2.58
N ASN A 110 0.09 16.67 -1.75
CA ASN A 110 0.79 17.73 -1.04
C ASN A 110 1.26 17.32 0.36
N THR A 111 0.77 16.21 0.91
CA THR A 111 1.26 15.66 2.18
C THR A 111 2.64 15.03 2.01
N VAL A 112 3.52 15.28 2.99
CA VAL A 112 4.73 14.49 3.19
C VAL A 112 4.35 13.27 4.03
N TRP A 113 4.42 12.10 3.41
CA TRP A 113 4.06 10.82 4.02
C TRP A 113 5.29 10.21 4.71
N ASP A 114 5.12 9.74 5.93
CA ASP A 114 6.17 8.99 6.63
C ASP A 114 6.27 7.59 6.03
N VAL A 115 5.11 6.95 5.82
CA VAL A 115 5.02 5.62 5.21
C VAL A 115 3.93 5.60 4.14
N VAL A 116 4.29 5.11 2.96
CA VAL A 116 3.34 4.74 1.90
C VAL A 116 3.41 3.22 1.72
N PHE A 117 2.31 2.52 2.02
CA PHE A 117 2.22 1.08 1.87
C PHE A 117 1.29 0.70 0.71
N VAL A 118 1.84 0.03 -0.31
CA VAL A 118 1.11 -0.44 -1.48
C VAL A 118 0.76 -1.93 -1.33
N ASP A 119 -0.45 -2.20 -0.85
CA ASP A 119 -1.04 -3.54 -0.77
C ASP A 119 -2.26 -3.72 -1.69
N GLY A 120 -2.55 -2.72 -2.52
CA GLY A 120 -3.76 -2.66 -3.35
C GLY A 120 -3.52 -2.08 -4.73
N PRO A 121 -4.38 -2.38 -5.71
CA PRO A 121 -5.55 -3.26 -5.63
C PRO A 121 -5.17 -4.75 -5.68
N ARG A 122 -6.16 -5.63 -5.46
CA ARG A 122 -5.97 -7.08 -5.27
C ARG A 122 -5.10 -7.80 -6.31
N GLY A 123 -5.18 -7.43 -7.59
CA GLY A 123 -4.37 -8.08 -8.63
C GLY A 123 -4.53 -9.60 -8.75
N TYR A 124 -5.61 -10.21 -8.26
CA TYR A 124 -5.73 -11.68 -8.11
C TYR A 124 -5.75 -12.44 -9.44
N ASN A 125 -6.03 -11.77 -10.57
CA ASN A 125 -5.86 -12.33 -11.91
C ASN A 125 -5.58 -11.26 -12.98
N ASP A 126 -5.33 -11.71 -14.20
CA ASP A 126 -4.96 -10.89 -15.36
C ASP A 126 -6.08 -9.95 -15.87
N LYS A 127 -7.32 -10.20 -15.48
CA LYS A 127 -8.52 -9.45 -15.91
C LYS A 127 -8.91 -8.33 -14.95
N VAL A 128 -8.25 -8.20 -13.80
CA VAL A 128 -8.49 -7.13 -12.83
C VAL A 128 -7.32 -6.13 -12.80
N PRO A 129 -7.50 -4.94 -12.19
CA PRO A 129 -6.39 -4.05 -11.91
C PRO A 129 -5.30 -4.73 -11.07
N GLY A 130 -4.04 -4.53 -11.45
CA GLY A 130 -2.87 -4.86 -10.62
C GLY A 130 -2.29 -3.60 -9.98
N ARG A 131 -1.21 -3.76 -9.20
CA ARG A 131 -0.59 -2.66 -8.40
C ARG A 131 0.18 -1.62 -9.21
N MET A 132 0.23 -1.73 -10.54
CA MET A 132 0.96 -0.81 -11.42
C MET A 132 0.65 0.67 -11.15
N GLN A 133 -0.63 1.05 -11.07
CA GLN A 133 -1.02 2.44 -10.84
C GLN A 133 -0.70 2.91 -9.41
N SER A 134 -0.84 2.04 -8.42
CA SER A 134 -0.54 2.35 -7.03
C SER A 134 0.96 2.52 -6.80
N ILE A 135 1.79 1.64 -7.36
CA ILE A 135 3.25 1.72 -7.30
C ILE A 135 3.73 3.00 -8.00
N TYR A 136 3.24 3.26 -9.22
CA TYR A 136 3.54 4.50 -9.93
C TYR A 136 3.12 5.72 -9.11
N SER A 137 1.91 5.74 -8.56
CA SER A 137 1.44 6.88 -7.76
C SER A 137 2.29 7.08 -6.50
N ALA A 138 2.64 6.01 -5.79
CA ALA A 138 3.54 6.06 -4.64
C ALA A 138 4.90 6.66 -4.99
N SER A 139 5.47 6.32 -6.16
CA SER A 139 6.75 6.87 -6.62
C SER A 139 6.74 8.39 -6.87
N LYS A 140 5.55 8.98 -7.06
CA LYS A 140 5.40 10.43 -7.30
C LYS A 140 5.03 11.21 -6.03
N LEU A 141 4.77 10.53 -4.91
CA LEU A 141 4.46 11.18 -3.64
C LEU A 141 5.74 11.55 -2.90
N LYS A 142 5.66 12.58 -2.05
CA LYS A 142 6.70 12.87 -1.06
C LYS A 142 6.54 11.86 0.06
N ALA A 143 7.38 10.83 0.11
CA ALA A 143 7.35 9.78 1.11
C ALA A 143 8.74 9.52 1.69
N HIS A 144 8.87 9.29 2.99
CA HIS A 144 10.12 8.82 3.62
C HIS A 144 10.34 7.33 3.39
N HIS A 145 9.28 6.52 3.49
CA HIS A 145 9.34 5.08 3.24
C HIS A 145 8.24 4.63 2.29
N ILE A 146 8.60 3.81 1.31
CA ILE A 146 7.67 3.15 0.41
C ILE A 146 7.80 1.64 0.58
N LEU A 147 6.66 0.99 0.83
CA LEU A 147 6.51 -0.44 0.98
C LEU A 147 5.62 -0.96 -0.15
N VAL A 148 5.99 -2.06 -0.81
CA VAL A 148 5.16 -2.72 -1.82
C VAL A 148 5.14 -4.21 -1.55
N HIS A 149 3.95 -4.76 -1.41
CA HIS A 149 3.75 -6.17 -1.12
C HIS A 149 3.61 -7.02 -2.41
N ASP A 150 3.66 -8.35 -2.27
CA ASP A 150 3.68 -9.36 -3.35
C ASP A 150 4.71 -9.10 -4.47
N CYS A 151 5.91 -8.66 -4.10
CA CYS A 151 7.05 -8.49 -5.02
C CYS A 151 7.73 -9.83 -5.38
N ASP A 152 7.20 -10.96 -4.91
CA ASP A 152 7.47 -12.28 -5.49
C ASP A 152 6.85 -12.43 -6.90
N ARG A 153 5.87 -11.58 -7.24
CA ARG A 153 5.29 -11.50 -8.59
C ARG A 153 6.11 -10.60 -9.49
N GLU A 154 6.26 -11.00 -10.77
CA GLU A 154 7.02 -10.26 -11.79
C GLU A 154 6.52 -8.82 -11.97
N VAL A 155 5.21 -8.59 -11.92
CA VAL A 155 4.61 -7.27 -12.17
C VAL A 155 5.02 -6.26 -11.10
N GLU A 156 4.76 -6.59 -9.83
CA GLU A 156 5.09 -5.75 -8.69
C GLU A 156 6.60 -5.50 -8.58
N LYS A 157 7.41 -6.55 -8.70
CA LYS A 157 8.87 -6.46 -8.70
C LYS A 157 9.37 -5.48 -9.78
N THR A 158 8.93 -5.67 -11.02
CA THR A 158 9.36 -4.82 -12.14
C THR A 158 8.96 -3.36 -11.92
N TYR A 159 7.72 -3.10 -11.49
CA TYR A 159 7.25 -1.74 -11.26
C TYR A 159 7.94 -1.08 -10.07
N PHE A 160 8.26 -1.83 -9.01
CA PHE A 160 9.02 -1.34 -7.88
C PHE A 160 10.41 -0.89 -8.32
N GLU A 161 11.17 -1.80 -8.93
CA GLU A 161 12.55 -1.54 -9.36
C GLU A 161 12.63 -0.39 -10.38
N HIS A 162 11.63 -0.28 -11.25
CA HIS A 162 11.58 0.73 -12.31
C HIS A 162 11.22 2.13 -11.81
N TYR A 163 10.20 2.27 -10.94
CA TYR A 163 9.70 3.59 -10.51
C TYR A 163 10.22 4.05 -9.15
N ILE A 164 10.53 3.12 -8.24
CA ILE A 164 11.00 3.41 -6.87
C ILE A 164 12.52 3.18 -6.77
N GLY A 165 13.04 2.17 -7.47
CA GLY A 165 14.44 1.78 -7.47
C GLY A 165 14.70 0.48 -6.71
N GLN A 166 15.97 0.13 -6.52
CA GLN A 166 16.35 -1.11 -5.83
C GLN A 166 15.95 -1.08 -4.34
N PRO A 167 15.33 -2.16 -3.81
CA PRO A 167 14.87 -2.19 -2.42
C PRO A 167 16.04 -2.04 -1.45
N THR A 168 15.83 -1.32 -0.35
CA THR A 168 16.76 -1.28 0.79
C THR A 168 16.58 -2.48 1.70
N THR A 169 15.36 -3.01 1.76
CA THR A 169 15.03 -4.17 2.58
C THR A 169 14.01 -5.03 1.86
N VAL A 170 14.17 -6.35 1.98
CA VAL A 170 13.24 -7.35 1.47
C VAL A 170 12.90 -8.30 2.62
N ILE A 171 11.62 -8.45 2.92
CA ILE A 171 11.09 -9.40 3.90
C ILE A 171 10.08 -10.26 3.16
N ASP A 172 10.37 -11.54 2.93
CA ASP A 172 9.51 -12.43 2.14
C ASP A 172 9.06 -11.82 0.79
N LYS A 173 7.79 -11.40 0.67
CA LYS A 173 7.22 -10.79 -0.53
C LYS A 173 7.11 -9.27 -0.44
N LEU A 174 7.52 -8.67 0.68
CA LEU A 174 7.49 -7.24 0.94
C LEU A 174 8.82 -6.60 0.52
N PHE A 175 8.75 -5.67 -0.43
CA PHE A 175 9.88 -4.79 -0.77
C PHE A 175 9.71 -3.44 -0.07
N HIS A 176 10.81 -2.93 0.46
CA HIS A 176 10.88 -1.64 1.15
C HIS A 176 11.95 -0.76 0.51
N LYS A 177 11.66 0.54 0.42
CA LYS A 177 12.63 1.58 0.08
C LYS A 177 12.54 2.74 1.07
N GLU A 178 13.67 3.07 1.69
CA GLU A 178 13.87 4.40 2.28
C GLU A 178 14.24 5.42 1.19
N MET A 179 13.52 6.53 1.18
CA MET A 179 13.59 7.58 0.17
C MET A 179 14.37 8.78 0.71
N ASN A 180 15.28 9.30 -0.10
CA ASN A 180 15.95 10.55 0.20
C ASN A 180 15.05 11.73 -0.22
N LEU A 181 14.27 12.26 0.72
CA LEU A 181 13.59 13.54 0.51
C LEU A 181 14.65 14.64 0.52
N LYS A 182 14.87 15.26 -0.64
CA LYS A 182 15.68 16.48 -0.76
C LYS A 182 14.92 17.69 -0.26
#